data_AF-A0A943DB89-F1
#
_entry.id   AF-A0A943DB89-F1
#
_cell.length_a   1.000
_cell.length_b   1.000
_cell.length_c   1.000
_cell.angle_alpha   90.00
_cell.angle_beta   90.00
_cell.angle_gamma   90.00
#
_symmetry.space_group_name_H-M   'P 1'
#
loop_
_entity.id
_entity.type
_entity.pdbx_description
1 polymer ?
#
loop_
_entity_poly.entity_id
_entity_poly.type
_entity_poly.pdbx_seq_one_letter_code
_entity_poly.pdbx_strand_id
1 'polypeptide(L)'
;MSEKEKILIADDSAMNRAILTEMLGDGYEILEAENGRQAVSIMQTNVDIDLLLLDIMMPEMDGFDVLAMMNKYHWIDDIPVIMISAENASSYVERAYDLGATDYISRPFDMAIVRRRVINTLMLYAKQKRLVRLVAEQVYEKEKSNSTMINILSHIVEFRNGESGLHVLHIQTATGILLRTLVRKNDKYNLNAADISLISTASALHDIGKINIPASILNKPGKLTKEEFDTMKTHTTTGAEILDKLPFQQESPLVKTAYAICRWHHERWDGRGYPDGLKGEDIPIAAQVVAMADVYDALTSERCYKKAFGHDKAMEMILNGECGQFNPLLLECLTDAGARLHAELSLASSGGSRRNYLAEAQHISEVLLHEKSLPGQDHILRTLSVLRTKANFFAENARCVQFDYNEATGLVRFSPWAVEHMQVPEELHLPDEADRSGFAIADIDRIRTALRATTVDRPHAELSMLLPIDGELRWHHVSLCALWSDEIPPLYIGAVGQANPV
;
A
#
# COMPACT_ATOMS: atom_id res chain seq x y z
N MET A 1 8.16 6.23 29.18
CA MET A 1 7.75 4.95 29.81
C MET A 1 6.95 4.23 28.75
N SER A 2 7.32 3.00 28.37
CA SER A 2 6.50 2.22 27.44
C SER A 2 5.17 1.95 28.12
N GLU A 3 4.05 2.27 27.48
CA GLU A 3 2.75 1.70 27.88
C GLU A 3 2.88 0.18 27.84
N LYS A 4 2.30 -0.49 28.85
CA LYS A 4 2.24 -1.95 28.88
C LYS A 4 1.23 -2.40 27.84
N GLU A 5 1.51 -3.48 27.11
CA GLU A 5 0.52 -4.02 26.16
C GLU A 5 -0.75 -4.46 26.92
N LYS A 6 -1.91 -4.18 26.35
CA LYS A 6 -3.22 -4.48 26.95
C LYS A 6 -3.76 -5.80 26.43
N ILE A 7 -3.97 -6.76 27.34
CA ILE A 7 -4.52 -8.08 27.01
C ILE A 7 -5.91 -8.18 27.59
N LEU A 8 -6.90 -8.42 26.74
CA LEU A 8 -8.27 -8.74 27.16
C LEU A 8 -8.42 -10.26 27.33
N ILE A 9 -8.90 -10.69 28.48
CA ILE A 9 -9.22 -12.09 28.79
C ILE A 9 -10.74 -12.22 28.93
N ALA A 10 -11.37 -12.95 28.02
CA ALA A 10 -12.80 -13.24 28.03
C ALA A 10 -13.02 -14.72 28.35
N ASP A 11 -13.50 -15.00 29.57
CA ASP A 11 -13.79 -16.34 30.08
C ASP A 11 -14.86 -16.25 31.18
N ASP A 12 -15.83 -17.16 31.16
CA ASP A 12 -16.96 -17.16 32.10
C ASP A 12 -16.56 -17.50 33.53
N SER A 13 -15.47 -18.25 33.71
CA SER A 13 -14.97 -18.67 35.01
C SER A 13 -13.88 -17.74 35.52
N ALA A 14 -14.21 -17.07 36.64
CA ALA A 14 -13.28 -16.20 37.36
C ALA A 14 -11.98 -16.90 37.76
N MET A 15 -12.01 -18.21 37.99
CA MET A 15 -10.82 -18.99 38.29
C MET A 15 -9.88 -19.07 37.08
N ASN A 16 -10.40 -19.24 35.86
CA ASN A 16 -9.57 -19.30 34.65
C ASN A 16 -8.95 -17.94 34.35
N ARG A 17 -9.73 -16.86 34.49
CA ARG A 17 -9.22 -15.49 34.35
C ARG A 17 -8.08 -15.23 35.33
N ALA A 18 -8.26 -15.56 36.61
CA ALA A 18 -7.21 -15.43 37.61
C ALA A 18 -5.95 -16.26 37.30
N ILE A 19 -6.11 -17.50 36.82
CA ILE A 19 -4.98 -18.35 36.41
C ILE A 19 -4.23 -17.74 35.23
N LEU A 20 -4.94 -17.30 34.18
CA LEU A 20 -4.31 -16.69 33.01
C LEU A 20 -3.62 -15.37 33.35
N THR A 21 -4.24 -14.54 34.20
CA THR A 21 -3.64 -13.30 34.74
C THR A 21 -2.32 -13.61 35.48
N GLU A 22 -2.31 -14.59 36.37
CA GLU A 22 -1.10 -15.00 37.10
C GLU A 22 -0.03 -15.59 36.15
N MET A 23 -0.46 -16.40 35.18
CA MET A 23 0.43 -16.95 34.16
C MET A 23 1.09 -15.84 33.33
N LEU A 24 0.39 -14.78 32.97
CA LEU A 24 0.94 -13.66 32.20
C LEU A 24 1.84 -12.76 33.07
N GLY A 25 1.53 -12.61 34.36
CA GLY A 25 2.31 -11.81 35.31
C GLY A 25 2.24 -10.30 35.06
N ASP A 26 3.11 -9.52 35.72
CA ASP A 26 3.06 -8.06 35.71
C ASP A 26 3.53 -7.38 34.41
N GLY A 27 3.84 -8.15 33.37
CA GLY A 27 4.34 -7.62 32.10
C GLY A 27 3.30 -6.82 31.30
N TYR A 28 2.02 -7.09 31.53
CA TYR A 28 0.90 -6.61 30.72
C TYR A 28 -0.14 -5.88 31.56
N GLU A 29 -0.98 -5.08 30.92
CA GLU A 29 -2.21 -4.57 31.52
C GLU A 29 -3.35 -5.53 31.15
N ILE A 30 -3.92 -6.20 32.16
CA ILE A 30 -4.96 -7.21 31.94
C ILE A 30 -6.34 -6.59 32.10
N LEU A 31 -7.18 -6.75 31.07
CA LEU A 31 -8.60 -6.46 31.09
C LEU A 31 -9.36 -7.78 31.16
N GLU A 32 -10.44 -7.84 31.94
CA GLU A 32 -11.24 -9.06 32.11
C GLU A 32 -12.68 -8.87 31.63
N ALA A 33 -13.22 -9.89 30.98
CA ALA A 33 -14.61 -10.01 30.60
C ALA A 33 -15.17 -11.38 31.02
N GLU A 34 -16.38 -11.38 31.57
CA GLU A 34 -17.06 -12.58 32.06
C GLU A 34 -17.94 -13.25 31.00
N ASN A 35 -18.12 -12.61 29.84
CA ASN A 35 -18.83 -13.16 28.69
C ASN A 35 -18.50 -12.40 27.39
N GLY A 36 -18.94 -12.93 26.25
CA GLY A 36 -18.68 -12.32 24.95
C GLY A 36 -19.28 -10.92 24.78
N ARG A 37 -20.43 -10.62 25.40
CA ARG A 37 -21.04 -9.28 25.33
C ARG A 37 -20.20 -8.22 26.03
N GLN A 38 -19.66 -8.55 27.19
CA GLN A 38 -18.75 -7.67 27.91
C GLN A 38 -17.45 -7.48 27.15
N ALA A 39 -16.89 -8.55 26.57
CA ALA A 39 -15.69 -8.47 25.75
C ALA A 39 -15.87 -7.51 24.57
N VAL A 40 -16.99 -7.63 23.85
CA VAL A 40 -17.39 -6.70 22.80
C VAL A 40 -17.53 -5.27 23.30
N SER A 41 -18.21 -5.06 24.44
CA SER A 41 -18.38 -3.72 25.00
C SER A 41 -17.04 -3.08 25.34
N ILE A 42 -16.09 -3.85 25.88
CA ILE A 42 -14.75 -3.38 26.21
C ILE A 42 -14.00 -3.00 24.93
N MET A 43 -14.07 -3.81 23.88
CA MET A 43 -13.47 -3.50 22.57
C MET A 43 -14.08 -2.25 21.90
N GLN A 44 -15.37 -1.97 22.14
CA GLN A 44 -16.00 -0.74 21.65
C GLN A 44 -15.51 0.52 22.37
N THR A 45 -15.24 0.42 23.67
CA THR A 45 -14.83 1.57 24.49
C THR A 45 -13.31 1.76 24.57
N ASN A 46 -12.52 0.71 24.36
CA ASN A 46 -11.06 0.74 24.47
C ASN A 46 -10.42 0.41 23.12
N VAL A 47 -9.74 1.39 22.54
CA VAL A 47 -9.16 1.30 21.18
C VAL A 47 -7.78 0.62 21.18
N ASP A 48 -7.15 0.44 22.34
CA ASP A 48 -5.73 0.05 22.45
C ASP A 48 -5.53 -1.39 22.94
N ILE A 49 -6.43 -2.33 22.61
CA ILE A 49 -6.25 -3.74 22.98
C ILE A 49 -5.25 -4.40 22.02
N ASP A 50 -4.20 -5.01 22.56
CA ASP A 50 -3.12 -5.62 21.78
C ASP A 50 -3.30 -7.12 21.54
N LEU A 51 -4.09 -7.80 22.38
CA LEU A 51 -4.39 -9.22 22.24
C LEU A 51 -5.68 -9.59 23.00
N LEU A 52 -6.46 -10.50 22.43
CA LEU A 52 -7.64 -11.09 23.05
C LEU A 52 -7.42 -12.58 23.30
N LEU A 53 -7.50 -13.01 24.56
CA LEU A 53 -7.65 -14.40 24.97
C LEU A 53 -9.15 -14.68 25.10
N LEU A 54 -9.68 -15.57 24.26
CA LEU A 54 -11.13 -15.75 24.12
C LEU A 54 -11.54 -17.20 24.36
N ASP A 55 -12.34 -17.42 25.39
CA ASP A 55 -12.97 -18.71 25.60
C ASP A 55 -14.06 -18.99 24.54
N ILE A 56 -14.21 -20.26 24.15
CA ILE A 56 -15.27 -20.66 23.22
C ILE A 56 -16.64 -20.66 23.91
N MET A 57 -16.75 -21.18 25.13
CA MET A 57 -18.01 -21.54 25.76
C MET A 57 -18.36 -20.54 26.87
N MET A 58 -18.95 -19.42 26.49
CA MET A 58 -19.39 -18.39 27.43
C MET A 58 -20.92 -18.18 27.38
N PRO A 59 -21.56 -17.79 28.49
CA PRO A 59 -22.98 -17.44 28.51
C PRO A 59 -23.25 -16.16 27.71
N GLU A 60 -24.52 -15.97 27.30
CA GLU A 60 -25.03 -14.81 26.54
C GLU A 60 -24.50 -14.63 25.10
N MET A 61 -23.19 -14.77 24.90
CA MET A 61 -22.50 -14.65 23.62
C MET A 61 -21.24 -15.51 23.70
N ASP A 62 -21.14 -16.48 22.80
CA ASP A 62 -20.03 -17.43 22.77
C ASP A 62 -18.80 -16.85 22.03
N GLY A 63 -17.66 -17.54 22.09
CA GLY A 63 -16.43 -17.06 21.45
C GLY A 63 -16.52 -16.96 19.92
N PHE A 64 -17.35 -17.79 19.28
CA PHE A 64 -17.55 -17.71 17.83
C PHE A 64 -18.42 -16.51 17.44
N ASP A 65 -19.42 -16.18 18.25
CA ASP A 65 -20.22 -14.96 18.08
C ASP A 65 -19.36 -13.71 18.21
N VAL A 66 -18.42 -13.69 19.16
CA VAL A 66 -17.44 -12.61 19.32
C VAL A 66 -16.55 -12.50 18.07
N LEU A 67 -16.01 -13.60 17.55
CA LEU A 67 -15.23 -13.58 16.30
C LEU A 67 -16.05 -13.09 15.10
N ALA A 68 -17.32 -13.52 14.98
CA ALA A 68 -18.22 -13.05 13.93
C ALA A 68 -18.46 -11.54 14.01
N MET A 69 -18.58 -11.01 15.24
CA MET A 69 -18.66 -9.57 15.46
C MET A 69 -17.35 -8.84 15.11
N MET A 70 -16.20 -9.39 15.50
CA MET A 70 -14.89 -8.80 15.16
C MET A 70 -14.68 -8.74 13.64
N ASN A 71 -15.11 -9.75 12.89
CA ASN A 71 -15.12 -9.72 11.43
C ASN A 71 -16.05 -8.63 10.88
N LYS A 72 -17.27 -8.53 11.40
CA LYS A 72 -18.26 -7.53 10.96
C LYS A 72 -17.76 -6.08 11.16
N TYR A 73 -17.01 -5.83 12.23
CA TYR A 73 -16.51 -4.49 12.58
C TYR A 73 -15.03 -4.29 12.25
N HIS A 74 -14.38 -5.23 11.55
CA HIS A 74 -12.95 -5.17 11.21
C HIS A 74 -12.03 -4.93 12.42
N TRP A 75 -12.35 -5.54 13.58
CA TRP A 75 -11.46 -5.57 14.74
C TRP A 75 -10.46 -6.70 14.66
N ILE A 76 -10.81 -7.78 13.96
CA ILE A 76 -9.96 -8.96 13.78
C ILE A 76 -8.67 -8.64 13.00
N ASP A 77 -8.71 -7.59 12.18
CA ASP A 77 -7.56 -7.14 11.38
C ASP A 77 -6.47 -6.45 12.23
N ASP A 78 -6.86 -5.90 13.38
CA ASP A 78 -6.00 -5.11 14.26
C ASP A 78 -5.65 -5.83 15.58
N ILE A 79 -6.58 -6.64 16.11
CA ILE A 79 -6.49 -7.30 17.41
C ILE A 79 -6.35 -8.81 17.20
N PRO A 80 -5.17 -9.41 17.48
CA PRO A 80 -5.02 -10.85 17.43
C PRO A 80 -5.87 -11.54 18.50
N VAL A 81 -6.55 -12.62 18.09
CA VAL A 81 -7.33 -13.46 19.00
C VAL A 81 -6.64 -14.81 19.17
N ILE A 82 -6.39 -15.21 20.41
CA ILE A 82 -6.02 -16.58 20.76
C ILE A 82 -7.23 -17.21 21.44
N MET A 83 -7.77 -18.24 20.79
CA MET A 83 -8.88 -19.00 21.34
C MET A 83 -8.39 -19.91 22.46
N ILE A 84 -9.21 -20.04 23.49
CA ILE A 84 -8.97 -20.90 24.65
C ILE A 84 -10.15 -21.85 24.76
N SER A 85 -9.91 -23.16 24.94
CA SER A 85 -11.00 -24.09 25.22
C SER A 85 -10.50 -25.43 25.79
N ALA A 86 -11.39 -26.13 26.49
CA ALA A 86 -11.18 -27.50 26.94
C ALA A 86 -11.46 -28.55 25.85
N GLU A 87 -12.09 -28.13 24.74
CA GLU A 87 -12.54 -29.03 23.67
C GLU A 87 -11.42 -29.27 22.66
N ASN A 88 -11.00 -30.53 22.51
CA ASN A 88 -9.90 -30.89 21.59
C ASN A 88 -10.40 -31.46 20.26
N ALA A 89 -11.70 -31.41 19.99
CA ALA A 89 -12.25 -31.85 18.72
C ALA A 89 -11.76 -30.96 17.58
N SER A 90 -11.18 -31.57 16.54
CA SER A 90 -10.59 -30.88 15.39
C SER A 90 -11.54 -29.88 14.73
N SER A 91 -12.85 -30.16 14.75
CA SER A 91 -13.89 -29.29 14.18
C SER A 91 -14.01 -27.91 14.83
N TYR A 92 -13.71 -27.79 16.12
CA TYR A 92 -13.77 -26.50 16.82
C TYR A 92 -12.55 -25.64 16.53
N VAL A 93 -11.38 -26.28 16.45
CA VAL A 93 -10.11 -25.63 16.11
C VAL A 93 -10.15 -25.12 14.67
N GLU A 94 -10.59 -25.95 13.72
CA GLU A 94 -10.75 -25.58 12.32
C GLU A 94 -11.71 -24.39 12.16
N ARG A 95 -12.89 -24.45 12.80
CA ARG A 95 -13.87 -23.36 12.79
C ARG A 95 -13.32 -22.05 13.38
N ALA A 96 -12.48 -22.12 14.41
CA ALA A 96 -11.86 -20.93 15.00
C ALA A 96 -10.92 -20.24 14.02
N TYR A 97 -10.07 -21.01 13.33
CA TYR A 97 -9.18 -20.46 12.31
C TYR A 97 -9.95 -19.92 11.09
N ASP A 98 -11.03 -20.60 10.66
CA ASP A 98 -11.89 -20.12 9.58
C ASP A 98 -12.56 -18.77 9.88
N LEU A 99 -12.80 -18.50 11.16
CA LEU A 99 -13.35 -17.23 11.64
C LEU A 99 -12.28 -16.17 11.95
N GLY A 100 -11.00 -16.45 11.66
CA GLY A 100 -9.91 -15.48 11.75
C GLY A 100 -9.16 -15.46 13.09
N ALA A 101 -9.31 -16.47 13.95
CA ALA A 101 -8.47 -16.60 15.13
C ALA A 101 -6.99 -16.75 14.74
N THR A 102 -6.11 -16.05 15.46
CA THR A 102 -4.65 -16.12 15.23
C THR A 102 -4.07 -17.43 15.73
N ASP A 103 -4.55 -17.90 16.88
CA ASP A 103 -4.03 -19.12 17.50
C ASP A 103 -5.04 -19.79 18.44
N TYR A 104 -4.71 -20.99 18.93
CA TYR A 104 -5.55 -21.81 19.80
C TYR A 104 -4.75 -22.43 20.95
N ILE A 105 -5.27 -22.34 22.17
CA ILE A 105 -4.71 -22.96 23.38
C ILE A 105 -5.72 -23.91 24.01
N SER A 106 -5.38 -25.20 23.99
CA SER A 106 -6.13 -26.24 24.70
C SER A 106 -5.86 -26.21 26.20
N ARG A 107 -6.88 -26.49 27.02
CA ARG A 107 -6.71 -26.77 28.44
C ARG A 107 -6.28 -28.22 28.69
N PRO A 108 -5.57 -28.54 29.79
CA PRO A 108 -5.14 -27.65 30.87
C PRO A 108 -4.04 -26.67 30.45
N PHE A 109 -4.01 -25.48 31.06
CA PHE A 109 -3.05 -24.44 30.73
C PHE A 109 -1.63 -24.81 31.17
N ASP A 110 -0.70 -24.78 30.22
CA ASP A 110 0.74 -24.79 30.51
C ASP A 110 1.27 -23.35 30.47
N MET A 111 1.86 -22.91 31.59
CA MET A 111 2.36 -21.53 31.75
C MET A 111 3.41 -21.16 30.70
N ALA A 112 4.30 -22.09 30.34
CA ALA A 112 5.33 -21.85 29.34
C ALA A 112 4.71 -21.70 27.95
N ILE A 113 3.72 -22.54 27.61
CA ILE A 113 3.01 -22.48 26.32
C ILE A 113 2.22 -21.18 26.20
N VAL A 114 1.40 -20.83 27.20
CA VAL A 114 0.58 -19.60 27.20
C VAL A 114 1.47 -18.37 27.03
N ARG A 115 2.51 -18.23 27.86
CA ARG A 115 3.46 -17.11 27.76
C ARG A 115 4.11 -17.04 26.39
N ARG A 116 4.59 -18.18 25.87
CA ARG A 116 5.31 -18.20 24.59
C ARG A 116 4.40 -17.82 23.43
N ARG A 117 3.16 -18.34 23.40
CA ARG A 117 2.17 -18.00 22.36
C ARG A 117 1.78 -16.54 22.41
N VAL A 118 1.48 -16.00 23.59
CA VAL A 118 1.16 -14.57 23.76
C VAL A 118 2.32 -13.68 23.32
N ILE A 119 3.55 -13.95 23.76
CA ILE A 119 4.74 -13.18 23.35
C ILE A 119 4.95 -13.25 21.83
N ASN A 120 4.85 -14.45 21.24
CA ASN A 120 5.06 -14.63 19.81
C ASN A 120 3.99 -13.88 18.99
N THR A 121 2.73 -13.95 19.41
CA THR A 121 1.61 -13.27 18.74
C THR A 121 1.74 -11.76 18.86
N LEU A 122 2.01 -11.22 20.05
CA LEU A 122 2.26 -9.78 20.25
C LEU A 122 3.45 -9.31 19.40
N MET A 123 4.56 -10.06 19.40
CA MET A 123 5.73 -9.73 18.60
C MET A 123 5.44 -9.76 17.09
N LEU A 124 4.66 -10.73 16.62
CA LEU A 124 4.26 -10.84 15.22
C LEU A 124 3.45 -9.61 14.80
N TYR A 125 2.43 -9.24 15.59
CA TYR A 125 1.58 -8.08 15.28
C TYR A 125 2.34 -6.75 15.43
N ALA A 126 3.25 -6.63 16.39
CA ALA A 126 4.13 -5.47 16.50
C ALA A 126 5.05 -5.33 15.26
N LYS A 127 5.62 -6.44 14.78
CA LYS A 127 6.41 -6.47 13.53
C LYS A 127 5.55 -6.12 12.32
N GLN A 128 4.33 -6.64 12.24
CA GLN A 128 3.38 -6.32 11.15
C GLN A 128 3.00 -4.84 11.14
N LYS A 129 2.59 -4.27 12.29
CA LYS A 129 2.31 -2.83 12.44
C LYS A 129 3.53 -1.98 12.02
N ARG A 130 4.74 -2.39 12.41
CA ARG A 130 5.99 -1.72 12.00
C ARG A 130 6.22 -1.80 10.49
N LEU A 131 6.03 -2.96 9.87
CA LEU A 131 6.20 -3.13 8.42
C LEU A 131 5.21 -2.28 7.64
N VAL A 132 3.92 -2.28 8.01
CA VAL A 132 2.89 -1.45 7.39
C VAL A 132 3.28 0.03 7.48
N ARG A 133 3.74 0.48 8.66
CA ARG A 133 4.21 1.84 8.86
C ARG A 133 5.41 2.18 7.97
N LEU A 134 6.43 1.31 7.90
CA LEU A 134 7.61 1.53 7.04
C LEU A 134 7.24 1.60 5.56
N VAL A 135 6.32 0.75 5.09
CA VAL A 135 5.82 0.79 3.72
C VAL A 135 5.07 2.11 3.46
N ALA A 136 4.19 2.52 4.37
CA ALA A 136 3.48 3.79 4.25
C ALA A 136 4.43 5.00 4.21
N GLU A 137 5.43 5.03 5.11
CA GLU A 137 6.48 6.05 5.14
C GLU A 137 7.28 6.05 3.81
N GLN A 138 7.67 4.88 3.31
CA GLN A 138 8.43 4.77 2.04
C GLN A 138 7.62 5.22 0.83
N VAL A 139 6.33 4.86 0.75
CA VAL A 139 5.43 5.32 -0.32
C VAL A 139 5.30 6.83 -0.28
N TYR A 140 5.09 7.40 0.91
CA TYR A 140 5.00 8.84 1.11
C TYR A 140 6.30 9.57 0.71
N GLU A 141 7.46 9.08 1.14
CA GLU A 141 8.75 9.66 0.77
C GLU A 141 9.01 9.59 -0.74
N LYS A 142 8.63 8.47 -1.38
CA LYS A 142 8.75 8.29 -2.83
C LYS A 142 7.86 9.27 -3.58
N GLU A 143 6.59 9.42 -3.20
CA GLU A 143 5.68 10.37 -3.84
C GLU A 143 6.10 11.82 -3.64
N LYS A 144 6.60 12.15 -2.45
CA LYS A 144 7.17 13.47 -2.16
C LYS A 144 8.41 13.74 -3.01
N SER A 145 9.29 12.75 -3.18
CA SER A 145 10.48 12.86 -4.03
C SER A 145 10.09 13.06 -5.50
N ASN A 146 9.14 12.27 -6.01
CA ASN A 146 8.60 12.41 -7.36
C ASN A 146 8.00 13.80 -7.60
N SER A 147 7.17 14.28 -6.68
CA SER A 147 6.56 15.61 -6.74
C SER A 147 7.63 16.71 -6.73
N THR A 148 8.68 16.55 -5.92
CA THR A 148 9.82 17.48 -5.87
C THR A 148 10.57 17.52 -7.20
N MET A 149 10.83 16.37 -7.83
CA MET A 149 11.48 16.30 -9.13
C MET A 149 10.64 16.97 -10.23
N ILE A 150 9.32 16.71 -10.26
CA ILE A 150 8.40 17.34 -11.21
C ILE A 150 8.41 18.87 -11.03
N ASN A 151 8.35 19.34 -9.79
CA ASN A 151 8.40 20.77 -9.50
C ASN A 151 9.74 21.39 -9.94
N ILE A 152 10.89 20.74 -9.69
CA ILE A 152 12.20 21.21 -10.16
C ILE A 152 12.25 21.31 -11.69
N LEU A 153 11.79 20.29 -12.42
CA LEU A 153 11.78 20.29 -13.88
C LEU A 153 10.87 21.39 -14.44
N SER A 154 9.69 21.55 -13.84
CA SER A 154 8.76 22.60 -14.21
C SER A 154 9.35 24.00 -13.95
N HIS A 155 10.00 24.22 -12.81
CA HIS A 155 10.71 25.46 -12.53
C HIS A 155 11.80 25.81 -13.56
N ILE A 156 12.52 24.81 -14.08
CA ILE A 156 13.56 25.02 -15.11
C ILE A 156 12.95 25.56 -16.41
N VAL A 157 11.78 25.04 -16.79
CA VAL A 157 11.05 25.52 -17.97
C VAL A 157 10.56 26.95 -17.74
N GLU A 158 9.96 27.23 -16.58
CA GLU A 158 9.44 28.57 -16.27
C GLU A 158 10.51 29.66 -16.15
N PHE A 159 11.70 29.30 -15.66
CA PHE A 159 12.82 30.24 -15.60
C PHE A 159 13.16 30.82 -16.98
N ARG A 160 12.94 30.07 -18.07
CA ARG A 160 13.16 30.56 -19.44
C ARG A 160 12.12 31.57 -19.91
N ASN A 161 10.93 31.58 -19.30
CA ASN A 161 9.79 32.42 -19.64
C ASN A 161 9.74 33.72 -18.84
N GLY A 162 10.63 33.88 -17.85
CA GLY A 162 10.53 34.97 -16.87
C GLY A 162 9.31 34.86 -15.97
N GLU A 163 8.67 33.69 -15.91
CA GLU A 163 7.59 33.38 -14.97
C GLU A 163 8.18 33.02 -13.60
N SER A 164 7.46 33.38 -12.53
CA SER A 164 7.93 33.09 -11.18
C SER A 164 7.77 31.61 -10.88
N GLY A 165 8.68 31.04 -10.08
CA GLY A 165 8.52 29.65 -9.64
C GLY A 165 7.21 29.35 -8.90
N LEU A 166 6.56 30.38 -8.36
CA LEU A 166 5.28 30.24 -7.67
C LEU A 166 4.12 29.87 -8.62
N HIS A 167 4.24 30.16 -9.92
CA HIS A 167 3.21 29.86 -10.91
C HIS A 167 2.83 28.37 -10.88
N VAL A 168 3.83 27.49 -10.99
CA VAL A 168 3.61 26.03 -11.00
C VAL A 168 2.86 25.57 -9.74
N LEU A 169 3.29 26.06 -8.58
CA LEU A 169 2.66 25.75 -7.29
C LEU A 169 1.22 26.25 -7.22
N HIS A 170 0.95 27.45 -7.74
CA HIS A 170 -0.39 28.00 -7.84
C HIS A 170 -1.28 27.17 -8.75
N ILE A 171 -0.79 26.73 -9.91
CA ILE A 171 -1.56 25.86 -10.83
C ILE A 171 -1.91 24.54 -10.17
N GLN A 172 -0.96 23.87 -9.49
CA GLN A 172 -1.23 22.61 -8.79
C GLN A 172 -2.30 22.80 -7.69
N THR A 173 -2.16 23.86 -6.90
CA THR A 173 -3.06 24.19 -5.78
C THR A 173 -4.46 24.54 -6.30
N ALA A 174 -4.55 25.41 -7.31
CA ALA A 174 -5.82 25.82 -7.90
C ALA A 174 -6.53 24.65 -8.57
N THR A 175 -5.81 23.82 -9.32
CA THR A 175 -6.34 22.60 -9.94
C THR A 175 -6.94 21.67 -8.89
N GLY A 176 -6.24 21.43 -7.77
CA GLY A 176 -6.73 20.57 -6.69
C GLY A 176 -7.98 21.12 -5.99
N ILE A 177 -8.03 22.43 -5.75
CA ILE A 177 -9.21 23.10 -5.17
C ILE A 177 -10.41 23.02 -6.12
N LEU A 178 -10.21 23.27 -7.41
CA LEU A 178 -11.27 23.20 -8.42
C LEU A 178 -11.81 21.78 -8.57
N LEU A 179 -10.94 20.76 -8.65
CA LEU A 179 -11.36 19.35 -8.75
C LEU A 179 -12.14 18.88 -7.51
N ARG A 180 -11.68 19.20 -6.30
CA ARG A 180 -12.42 18.87 -5.07
C ARG A 180 -13.77 19.57 -5.00
N THR A 181 -13.88 20.77 -5.55
CA THR A 181 -15.16 21.48 -5.63
C THR A 181 -16.06 20.85 -6.67
N LEU A 182 -15.51 20.47 -7.83
CA LEU A 182 -16.22 19.73 -8.89
C LEU A 182 -16.83 18.43 -8.37
N VAL A 183 -16.04 17.56 -7.72
CA VAL A 183 -16.52 16.26 -7.20
C VAL A 183 -17.64 16.43 -6.17
N ARG A 184 -17.52 17.43 -5.27
CA ARG A 184 -18.58 17.73 -4.29
C ARG A 184 -19.87 18.20 -4.95
N LYS A 185 -19.77 18.90 -6.07
CA LYS A 185 -20.92 19.51 -6.77
C LYS A 185 -21.59 18.52 -7.71
N ASN A 186 -20.80 17.66 -8.35
CA ASN A 186 -21.28 16.71 -9.35
C ASN A 186 -20.28 15.55 -9.51
N ASP A 187 -20.79 14.32 -9.41
CA ASP A 187 -19.99 13.09 -9.56
C ASP A 187 -19.91 12.58 -11.01
N LYS A 188 -20.35 13.38 -12.01
CA LYS A 188 -20.36 13.01 -13.43
C LYS A 188 -19.02 12.45 -13.95
N TYR A 189 -17.90 12.95 -13.43
CA TYR A 189 -16.55 12.57 -13.90
C TYR A 189 -15.92 11.43 -13.07
N ASN A 190 -16.59 10.99 -12.00
CA ASN A 190 -16.22 9.82 -11.20
C ASN A 190 -14.76 9.83 -10.69
N LEU A 191 -14.28 11.00 -10.28
CA LEU A 191 -12.89 11.25 -9.85
C LEU A 191 -12.75 10.95 -8.35
N ASN A 192 -11.77 10.11 -8.00
CA ASN A 192 -11.42 9.85 -6.60
C ASN A 192 -10.23 10.72 -6.13
N ALA A 193 -9.82 10.58 -4.86
CA ALA A 193 -8.71 11.34 -4.30
C ALA A 193 -7.36 11.11 -5.01
N ALA A 194 -7.11 9.90 -5.50
CA ALA A 194 -5.90 9.59 -6.25
C ALA A 194 -5.92 10.27 -7.63
N ASP A 195 -7.07 10.32 -8.31
CA ASP A 195 -7.21 11.03 -9.60
C ASP A 195 -6.97 12.54 -9.42
N ILE A 196 -7.51 13.13 -8.35
CA ILE A 196 -7.29 14.54 -8.03
C ILE A 196 -5.80 14.81 -7.82
N SER A 197 -5.13 13.99 -7.03
CA SER A 197 -3.69 14.10 -6.80
C SER A 197 -2.89 13.94 -8.10
N LEU A 198 -3.27 12.98 -8.96
CA LEU A 198 -2.62 12.73 -10.24
C LEU A 198 -2.73 13.93 -11.19
N ILE A 199 -3.93 14.49 -11.36
CA ILE A 199 -4.18 15.63 -12.24
C ILE A 199 -3.47 16.88 -11.70
N SER A 200 -3.55 17.14 -10.39
CA SER A 200 -2.82 18.24 -9.74
C SER A 200 -1.31 18.11 -9.92
N THR A 201 -0.74 16.92 -9.80
CA THR A 201 0.71 16.74 -10.04
C THR A 201 1.04 16.93 -11.53
N ALA A 202 0.24 16.37 -12.43
CA ALA A 202 0.44 16.47 -13.87
C ALA A 202 0.29 17.90 -14.41
N SER A 203 -0.51 18.76 -13.76
CA SER A 203 -0.71 20.15 -14.19
C SER A 203 0.58 20.97 -14.18
N ALA A 204 1.58 20.61 -13.36
CA ALA A 204 2.88 21.27 -13.37
C ALA A 204 3.64 21.11 -14.70
N LEU A 205 3.28 20.13 -15.52
CA LEU A 205 3.95 19.84 -16.78
C LEU A 205 3.29 20.51 -17.99
N HIS A 206 2.16 21.21 -17.81
CA HIS A 206 1.34 21.74 -18.92
C HIS A 206 2.14 22.53 -19.97
N ASP A 207 3.16 23.25 -19.52
CA ASP A 207 3.99 24.12 -20.33
C ASP A 207 5.39 23.58 -20.66
N ILE A 208 5.67 22.29 -20.40
CA ILE A 208 7.00 21.70 -20.67
C ILE A 208 7.46 21.89 -22.13
N GLY A 209 6.52 21.97 -23.08
CA GLY A 209 6.81 22.21 -24.48
C GLY A 209 7.38 23.59 -24.80
N LYS A 210 7.26 24.57 -23.87
CA LYS A 210 7.88 25.90 -24.02
C LYS A 210 9.41 25.81 -24.13
N ILE A 211 10.02 24.69 -23.72
CA ILE A 211 11.45 24.42 -23.92
C ILE A 211 11.90 24.53 -25.38
N ASN A 212 11.02 24.29 -26.34
CA ASN A 212 11.36 24.36 -27.76
C ASN A 212 11.04 25.73 -28.39
N ILE A 213 10.44 26.66 -27.64
CA ILE A 213 10.08 27.98 -28.14
C ILE A 213 11.32 28.90 -28.14
N PRO A 214 11.60 29.61 -29.25
CA PRO A 214 12.71 30.56 -29.32
C PRO A 214 12.59 31.67 -28.25
N ALA A 215 13.70 31.98 -27.57
CA ALA A 215 13.73 32.99 -26.51
C ALA A 215 13.27 34.39 -26.98
N SER A 216 13.48 34.72 -28.26
CA SER A 216 13.03 35.97 -28.88
C SER A 216 11.50 36.09 -28.98
N ILE A 217 10.79 34.97 -29.07
CA ILE A 217 9.33 34.91 -29.07
C ILE A 217 8.82 34.81 -27.62
N LEU A 218 9.43 33.92 -26.84
CA LEU A 218 9.05 33.62 -25.46
C LEU A 218 9.12 34.83 -24.53
N ASN A 219 10.20 35.63 -24.66
CA ASN A 219 10.46 36.79 -23.81
C ASN A 219 10.21 38.13 -24.52
N LYS A 220 9.41 38.14 -25.59
CA LYS A 220 9.16 39.37 -26.37
C LYS A 220 8.43 40.41 -25.50
N PRO A 221 8.98 41.63 -25.31
CA PRO A 221 8.31 42.67 -24.54
C PRO A 221 7.24 43.37 -25.39
N GLY A 222 6.11 42.69 -25.63
CA GLY A 222 5.01 43.22 -26.42
C GLY A 222 4.09 42.14 -26.99
N LYS A 223 3.15 42.56 -27.84
CA LYS A 223 2.26 41.62 -28.54
C LYS A 223 3.04 40.82 -29.59
N LEU A 224 2.77 39.52 -29.65
CA LEU A 224 3.27 38.64 -30.70
C LEU A 224 2.59 38.98 -32.04
N THR A 225 3.32 38.85 -33.14
CA THR A 225 2.72 38.80 -34.48
C THR A 225 1.93 37.50 -34.64
N LYS A 226 1.16 37.38 -35.72
CA LYS A 226 0.40 36.15 -35.98
C LYS A 226 1.32 34.94 -36.13
N GLU A 227 2.43 35.09 -36.84
CA GLU A 227 3.43 34.04 -37.08
C GLU A 227 4.17 33.64 -35.80
N GLU A 228 4.50 34.62 -34.97
CA GLU A 228 5.10 34.38 -33.65
C GLU A 228 4.12 33.68 -32.71
N PHE A 229 2.84 34.07 -32.74
CA PHE A 229 1.79 33.41 -31.97
C PHE A 229 1.51 31.99 -32.48
N ASP A 230 1.54 31.77 -33.80
CA ASP A 230 1.46 30.44 -34.40
C ASP A 230 2.63 29.55 -33.95
N THR A 231 3.83 30.12 -33.84
CA THR A 231 4.99 29.43 -33.25
C THR A 231 4.77 29.16 -31.76
N MET A 232 4.27 30.13 -30.98
CA MET A 232 3.99 29.95 -29.55
C MET A 232 3.02 28.80 -29.29
N LYS A 233 1.95 28.68 -30.07
CA LYS A 233 0.95 27.60 -29.92
C LYS A 233 1.55 26.19 -30.00
N THR A 234 2.69 26.03 -30.68
CA THR A 234 3.35 24.72 -30.84
C THR A 234 3.88 24.13 -29.53
N HIS A 235 3.95 24.88 -28.43
CA HIS A 235 4.34 24.31 -27.13
C HIS A 235 3.37 23.20 -26.68
N THR A 236 2.08 23.31 -27.02
CA THR A 236 1.07 22.29 -26.69
C THR A 236 1.39 20.95 -27.34
N THR A 237 1.56 20.95 -28.66
CA THR A 237 1.90 19.75 -29.44
C THR A 237 3.29 19.24 -29.12
N THR A 238 4.26 20.14 -28.90
CA THR A 238 5.63 19.76 -28.53
C THR A 238 5.67 19.08 -27.17
N GLY A 239 4.97 19.62 -26.16
CA GLY A 239 4.89 19.02 -24.83
C GLY A 239 4.24 17.64 -24.86
N ALA A 240 3.17 17.50 -25.64
CA ALA A 240 2.51 16.21 -25.89
C ALA A 240 3.47 15.21 -26.57
N GLU A 241 4.20 15.63 -27.60
CA GLU A 241 5.19 14.78 -28.28
C GLU A 241 6.36 14.36 -27.39
N ILE A 242 6.85 15.24 -26.50
CA ILE A 242 7.90 14.90 -25.53
C ILE A 242 7.43 13.73 -24.67
N LEU A 243 6.19 13.78 -24.18
CA LEU A 243 5.60 12.76 -23.33
C LEU A 243 5.32 11.46 -24.08
N ASP A 244 4.82 11.53 -25.31
CA ASP A 244 4.54 10.37 -26.16
C ASP A 244 5.82 9.59 -26.54
N LYS A 245 6.94 10.30 -26.72
CA LYS A 245 8.23 9.72 -27.08
C LYS A 245 9.01 9.16 -25.88
N LEU A 246 8.47 9.22 -24.65
CA LEU A 246 9.13 8.63 -23.47
C LEU A 246 9.14 7.09 -23.58
N PRO A 247 10.31 6.43 -23.61
CA PRO A 247 10.36 4.98 -23.81
C PRO A 247 9.75 4.23 -22.61
N PHE A 248 8.85 3.28 -22.90
CA PHE A 248 8.24 2.36 -21.93
C PHE A 248 7.36 3.04 -20.86
N GLN A 249 6.87 4.26 -21.09
CA GLN A 249 6.08 5.02 -20.11
C GLN A 249 4.73 5.49 -20.65
N GLN A 250 4.38 5.19 -21.91
CA GLN A 250 3.13 5.61 -22.55
C GLN A 250 1.88 5.14 -21.80
N GLU A 251 1.95 3.97 -21.15
CA GLU A 251 0.83 3.42 -20.39
C GLU A 251 0.69 4.00 -18.97
N SER A 252 1.67 4.78 -18.51
CA SER A 252 1.62 5.41 -17.19
C SER A 252 0.46 6.39 -17.08
N PRO A 253 -0.40 6.29 -16.03
CA PRO A 253 -1.49 7.24 -15.80
C PRO A 253 -1.02 8.69 -15.75
N LEU A 254 0.17 8.94 -15.17
CA LEU A 254 0.77 10.27 -15.10
C LEU A 254 1.11 10.79 -16.49
N VAL A 255 1.72 9.96 -17.35
CA VAL A 255 2.11 10.37 -18.71
C VAL A 255 0.88 10.64 -19.57
N LYS A 256 -0.14 9.77 -19.51
CA LYS A 256 -1.41 9.99 -20.23
C LYS A 256 -2.11 11.28 -19.80
N THR A 257 -2.16 11.53 -18.49
CA THR A 257 -2.79 12.73 -17.92
C THR A 257 -2.01 13.98 -18.29
N ALA A 258 -0.68 13.96 -18.13
CA ALA A 258 0.18 15.07 -18.52
C ALA A 258 0.12 15.32 -20.03
N TYR A 259 0.06 14.28 -20.86
CA TYR A 259 -0.09 14.40 -22.31
C TYR A 259 -1.36 15.17 -22.66
N ALA A 260 -2.50 14.76 -22.09
CA ALA A 260 -3.79 15.39 -22.33
C ALA A 260 -3.77 16.87 -21.89
N ILE A 261 -3.18 17.16 -20.73
CA ILE A 261 -3.03 18.53 -20.24
C ILE A 261 -2.13 19.35 -21.18
N CYS A 262 -0.92 18.90 -21.49
CA CYS A 262 0.01 19.59 -22.39
C CYS A 262 -0.66 19.91 -23.74
N ARG A 263 -1.35 18.91 -24.32
CA ARG A 263 -1.96 19.07 -25.64
C ARG A 263 -3.16 20.01 -25.62
N TRP A 264 -4.02 19.93 -24.61
CA TRP A 264 -5.37 20.52 -24.69
C TRP A 264 -5.71 21.57 -23.63
N HIS A 265 -4.80 21.98 -22.75
CA HIS A 265 -5.08 23.04 -21.77
C HIS A 265 -5.37 24.42 -22.39
N HIS A 266 -5.17 24.59 -23.70
CA HIS A 266 -5.59 25.78 -24.45
C HIS A 266 -6.81 25.54 -25.37
N GLU A 267 -7.44 24.37 -25.28
CA GLU A 267 -8.74 24.15 -25.89
C GLU A 267 -9.81 24.98 -25.18
N ARG A 268 -10.84 25.37 -25.92
CA ARG A 268 -11.95 26.19 -25.40
C ARG A 268 -13.24 25.42 -25.54
N TRP A 269 -14.12 25.54 -24.55
CA TRP A 269 -15.39 24.81 -24.51
C TRP A 269 -16.24 25.02 -25.78
N ASP A 270 -16.09 26.17 -26.43
CA ASP A 270 -16.79 26.54 -27.66
C ASP A 270 -16.14 26.02 -28.97
N GLY A 271 -15.01 25.31 -28.90
CA GLY A 271 -14.26 24.79 -30.05
C GLY A 271 -13.35 25.81 -30.74
N ARG A 272 -13.17 27.02 -30.16
CA ARG A 272 -12.30 28.07 -30.73
C ARG A 272 -10.88 28.05 -30.15
N GLY A 273 -10.53 26.99 -29.43
CA GLY A 273 -9.20 26.78 -28.86
C GLY A 273 -8.20 26.20 -29.87
N TYR A 274 -7.08 25.72 -29.34
CA TYR A 274 -6.02 25.05 -30.10
C TYR A 274 -5.40 23.94 -29.25
N PRO A 275 -4.70 22.95 -29.85
CA PRO A 275 -4.33 22.80 -31.26
C PRO A 275 -5.37 22.13 -32.16
N ASP A 276 -6.31 21.36 -31.60
CA ASP A 276 -7.19 20.46 -32.35
C ASP A 276 -8.61 21.01 -32.53
N GLY A 277 -9.00 22.02 -31.75
CA GLY A 277 -10.33 22.65 -31.83
C GLY A 277 -11.42 21.79 -31.20
N LEU A 278 -11.06 21.02 -30.17
CA LEU A 278 -11.99 20.17 -29.42
C LEU A 278 -13.10 21.01 -28.76
N LYS A 279 -14.30 20.45 -28.65
CA LYS A 279 -15.48 21.17 -28.18
C LYS A 279 -16.17 20.42 -27.05
N GLY A 280 -16.61 21.16 -26.03
CA GLY A 280 -17.38 20.59 -24.94
C GLY A 280 -16.63 19.46 -24.23
N GLU A 281 -17.31 18.32 -24.07
CA GLU A 281 -16.80 17.14 -23.38
C GLU A 281 -15.74 16.36 -24.16
N ASP A 282 -15.46 16.72 -25.42
CA ASP A 282 -14.34 16.12 -26.16
C ASP A 282 -12.99 16.56 -25.56
N ILE A 283 -12.96 17.68 -24.84
CA ILE A 283 -11.79 18.14 -24.07
C ILE A 283 -11.74 17.34 -22.76
N PRO A 284 -10.64 16.65 -22.42
CA PRO A 284 -10.55 15.94 -21.15
C PRO A 284 -10.72 16.87 -19.95
N ILE A 285 -11.42 16.41 -18.91
CA ILE A 285 -11.71 17.23 -17.72
C ILE A 285 -10.43 17.78 -17.06
N ALA A 286 -9.35 16.99 -17.06
CA ALA A 286 -8.04 17.43 -16.57
C ALA A 286 -7.54 18.69 -17.32
N ALA A 287 -7.62 18.71 -18.65
CA ALA A 287 -7.21 19.85 -19.45
C ALA A 287 -8.15 21.06 -19.24
N GLN A 288 -9.46 20.84 -19.13
CA GLN A 288 -10.42 21.91 -18.87
C GLN A 288 -10.17 22.61 -17.52
N VAL A 289 -9.89 21.85 -16.47
CA VAL A 289 -9.61 22.42 -15.13
C VAL A 289 -8.28 23.16 -15.12
N VAL A 290 -7.24 22.59 -15.73
CA VAL A 290 -5.93 23.24 -15.81
C VAL A 290 -6.00 24.52 -16.64
N ALA A 291 -6.77 24.55 -17.74
CA ALA A 291 -7.01 25.76 -18.53
C ALA A 291 -7.58 26.91 -17.67
N MET A 292 -8.53 26.59 -16.79
CA MET A 292 -9.14 27.56 -15.89
C MET A 292 -8.18 28.02 -14.80
N ALA A 293 -7.41 27.10 -14.22
CA ALA A 293 -6.39 27.39 -13.22
C ALA A 293 -5.30 28.31 -13.80
N ASP A 294 -4.82 28.01 -15.02
CA ASP A 294 -3.81 28.80 -15.72
C ASP A 294 -4.29 30.22 -16.01
N VAL A 295 -5.51 30.38 -16.55
CA VAL A 295 -6.08 31.71 -16.78
C VAL A 295 -6.26 32.49 -15.48
N TYR A 296 -6.72 31.86 -14.40
CA TYR A 296 -6.88 32.52 -13.11
C TYR A 296 -5.52 33.00 -12.54
N ASP A 297 -4.50 32.15 -12.57
CA ASP A 297 -3.16 32.55 -12.12
C ASP A 297 -2.55 33.64 -13.01
N ALA A 298 -2.68 33.51 -14.33
CA ALA A 298 -2.19 34.51 -15.30
C ALA A 298 -2.80 35.91 -15.11
N LEU A 299 -4.03 35.99 -14.57
CA LEU A 299 -4.69 37.26 -14.26
C LEU A 299 -4.28 37.82 -12.89
N THR A 300 -4.02 36.96 -11.91
CA THR A 300 -3.80 37.34 -10.51
C THR A 300 -2.33 37.39 -10.10
N SER A 301 -1.42 36.88 -10.93
CA SER A 301 0.03 36.92 -10.73
C SER A 301 0.70 38.08 -11.46
N GLU A 302 1.74 38.67 -10.86
CA GLU A 302 2.57 39.67 -11.53
C GLU A 302 3.43 39.03 -12.62
N ARG A 303 3.47 39.64 -13.81
CA ARG A 303 4.34 39.24 -14.92
C ARG A 303 5.23 40.40 -15.34
N CYS A 304 6.38 40.09 -15.94
CA CYS A 304 7.38 41.09 -16.36
C CYS A 304 6.82 42.20 -17.28
N TYR A 305 5.68 41.96 -17.95
CA TYR A 305 5.00 42.89 -18.86
C TYR A 305 3.60 43.36 -18.39
N LYS A 306 3.08 42.89 -17.25
CA LYS A 306 1.70 43.20 -16.82
C LYS A 306 1.54 43.17 -15.29
N LYS A 307 0.86 44.19 -14.75
CA LYS A 307 0.43 44.21 -13.34
C LYS A 307 -0.70 43.20 -13.11
N ALA A 308 -0.66 42.52 -11.98
CA ALA A 308 -1.72 41.62 -11.53
C ALA A 308 -3.06 42.37 -11.39
N PHE A 309 -4.16 41.71 -11.75
CA PHE A 309 -5.50 42.15 -11.39
C PHE A 309 -5.83 41.70 -9.97
N GLY A 310 -6.72 42.45 -9.30
CA GLY A 310 -7.32 41.98 -8.04
C GLY A 310 -8.23 40.77 -8.28
N HIS A 311 -8.40 39.94 -7.25
CA HIS A 311 -9.23 38.73 -7.29
C HIS A 311 -10.61 38.98 -7.92
N ASP A 312 -11.35 39.96 -7.41
CA ASP A 312 -12.70 40.27 -7.89
C ASP A 312 -12.73 40.61 -9.37
N LYS A 313 -11.70 41.32 -9.86
CA LYS A 313 -11.61 41.69 -11.28
C LYS A 313 -11.27 40.48 -12.15
N ALA A 314 -10.38 39.61 -11.69
CA ALA A 314 -10.04 38.38 -12.41
C ALA A 314 -11.28 37.45 -12.53
N MET A 315 -12.03 37.30 -11.44
CA MET A 315 -13.29 36.55 -11.42
C MET A 315 -14.31 37.13 -12.41
N GLU A 316 -14.52 38.46 -12.40
CA GLU A 316 -15.42 39.14 -13.34
C GLU A 316 -15.03 38.87 -14.80
N MET A 317 -13.74 39.00 -15.14
CA MET A 317 -13.26 38.78 -16.51
C MET A 317 -13.47 37.34 -16.99
N ILE A 318 -13.23 36.35 -16.11
CA ILE A 318 -13.44 34.93 -16.44
C ILE A 318 -14.93 34.65 -16.64
N LEU A 319 -15.79 35.11 -15.72
CA LEU A 319 -17.24 34.86 -15.75
C LEU A 319 -17.93 35.56 -16.93
N ASN A 320 -17.45 36.74 -17.34
CA ASN A 320 -17.94 37.45 -18.52
C ASN A 320 -17.44 36.87 -19.85
N GLY A 321 -16.56 35.87 -19.82
CA GLY A 321 -16.02 35.21 -21.01
C GLY A 321 -14.94 36.01 -21.75
N GLU A 322 -14.36 37.03 -21.12
CA GLU A 322 -13.27 37.83 -21.70
C GLU A 322 -11.99 37.00 -21.93
N CYS A 323 -11.83 35.93 -21.14
CA CYS A 323 -10.66 35.06 -21.18
C CYS A 323 -10.87 33.75 -21.96
N GLY A 324 -12.07 33.48 -22.44
CA GLY A 324 -12.39 32.15 -22.92
C GLY A 324 -13.84 31.75 -22.68
N GLN A 325 -14.28 30.69 -23.35
CA GLN A 325 -15.48 29.97 -22.94
C GLN A 325 -15.01 28.71 -22.21
N PHE A 326 -15.42 28.59 -20.95
CA PHE A 326 -15.14 27.43 -20.11
C PHE A 326 -16.40 26.59 -19.93
N ASN A 327 -16.21 25.37 -19.45
CA ASN A 327 -17.30 24.52 -19.02
C ASN A 327 -18.15 25.27 -17.97
N PRO A 328 -19.47 25.43 -18.17
CA PRO A 328 -20.35 26.11 -17.22
C PRO A 328 -20.25 25.56 -15.79
N LEU A 329 -20.10 24.24 -15.65
CA LEU A 329 -19.95 23.62 -14.33
C LEU A 329 -18.64 24.05 -13.64
N LEU A 330 -17.56 24.24 -14.40
CA LEU A 330 -16.30 24.74 -13.84
C LEU A 330 -16.39 26.22 -13.46
N LEU A 331 -17.16 27.03 -14.17
CA LEU A 331 -17.41 28.43 -13.78
C LEU A 331 -18.17 28.52 -12.44
N GLU A 332 -19.13 27.62 -12.23
CA GLU A 332 -19.80 27.47 -10.93
C GLU A 332 -18.79 27.04 -9.85
N CYS A 333 -17.94 26.05 -10.13
CA CYS A 333 -16.90 25.61 -9.19
C CYS A 333 -15.91 26.72 -8.85
N LEU A 334 -15.51 27.53 -9.82
CA LEU A 334 -14.64 28.69 -9.62
C LEU A 334 -15.29 29.72 -8.71
N THR A 335 -16.59 29.97 -8.90
CA THR A 335 -17.37 30.88 -8.05
C THR A 335 -17.42 30.39 -6.60
N ASP A 336 -17.76 29.11 -6.41
CA ASP A 336 -17.83 28.49 -5.08
C ASP A 336 -16.47 28.43 -4.37
N ALA A 337 -15.39 28.23 -5.15
CA ALA A 337 -14.03 28.11 -4.63
C ALA A 337 -13.25 29.45 -4.55
N GLY A 338 -13.78 30.54 -5.12
CA GLY A 338 -13.03 31.77 -5.38
C GLY A 338 -12.32 32.35 -4.16
N ALA A 339 -13.02 32.46 -3.02
CA ALA A 339 -12.44 32.96 -1.77
C ALA A 339 -11.29 32.06 -1.26
N ARG A 340 -11.44 30.74 -1.35
CA ARG A 340 -10.41 29.78 -0.94
C ARG A 340 -9.21 29.83 -1.87
N LEU A 341 -9.44 29.91 -3.18
CA LEU A 341 -8.38 30.10 -4.19
C LEU A 341 -7.56 31.35 -3.89
N HIS A 342 -8.22 32.48 -3.65
CA HIS A 342 -7.54 33.73 -3.34
C HIS A 342 -6.69 33.63 -2.06
N ALA A 343 -7.24 33.05 -0.99
CA ALA A 343 -6.53 32.88 0.28
C ALA A 343 -5.27 31.99 0.13
N GLU A 344 -5.41 30.82 -0.50
CA GLU A 344 -4.30 29.85 -0.63
C GLU A 344 -3.19 30.35 -1.55
N LEU A 345 -3.52 30.99 -2.69
CA LEU A 345 -2.50 31.53 -3.60
C LEU A 345 -1.77 32.74 -2.99
N SER A 346 -2.47 33.55 -2.16
CA SER A 346 -1.82 34.66 -1.42
C SER A 346 -0.85 34.15 -0.34
N LEU A 347 -1.19 33.04 0.33
CA LEU A 347 -0.33 32.38 1.32
C LEU A 347 0.88 31.69 0.67
N ALA A 348 0.69 31.09 -0.51
CA ALA A 348 1.77 30.49 -1.27
C ALA A 348 2.82 31.54 -1.69
N SER A 349 2.36 32.73 -2.08
CA SER A 349 3.20 33.85 -2.50
C SER A 349 4.01 34.52 -1.38
N SER A 350 3.59 34.39 -0.12
CA SER A 350 4.21 35.04 1.05
C SER A 350 5.24 34.17 1.79
N GLY A 351 5.71 33.08 1.16
CA GLY A 351 6.70 32.16 1.76
C GLY A 351 6.12 31.23 2.85
N GLY A 352 4.80 31.25 3.07
CA GLY A 352 4.10 30.43 4.05
C GLY A 352 3.84 28.99 3.60
N SER A 353 4.04 28.67 2.32
CA SER A 353 3.61 27.40 1.70
C SER A 353 4.29 26.13 2.25
N ARG A 354 5.40 26.26 3.00
CA ARG A 354 5.99 25.10 3.69
C ARG A 354 5.07 24.49 4.75
N ARG A 355 4.09 25.23 5.29
CA ARG A 355 3.18 24.76 6.34
C ARG A 355 1.95 24.00 5.83
N ASN A 356 1.38 24.37 4.67
CA ASN A 356 0.13 23.74 4.19
C ASN A 356 0.36 22.39 3.49
N TYR A 357 1.47 22.19 2.76
CA TYR A 357 1.81 20.86 2.23
C TYR A 357 2.09 19.85 3.33
N LEU A 358 2.73 20.27 4.43
CA LEU A 358 2.93 19.42 5.60
C LEU A 358 1.60 19.12 6.30
N ALA A 359 0.70 20.10 6.42
CA ALA A 359 -0.61 19.90 7.03
C ALA A 359 -1.56 19.05 6.18
N GLU A 360 -1.55 19.18 4.84
CA GLU A 360 -2.38 18.37 3.94
C GLU A 360 -1.79 16.96 3.76
N ALA A 361 -0.46 16.81 3.77
CA ALA A 361 0.19 15.51 3.82
C ALA A 361 0.05 14.83 5.19
N GLN A 362 0.08 15.59 6.30
CA GLN A 362 -0.24 15.07 7.63
C GLN A 362 -1.72 14.75 7.72
N HIS A 363 -2.61 15.53 7.10
CA HIS A 363 -4.04 15.24 7.07
C HIS A 363 -4.36 14.04 6.17
N ILE A 364 -3.71 13.87 5.01
CA ILE A 364 -3.83 12.67 4.17
C ILE A 364 -3.16 11.48 4.85
N SER A 365 -2.04 11.66 5.55
CA SER A 365 -1.43 10.60 6.35
C SER A 365 -2.32 10.24 7.54
N GLU A 366 -2.93 11.19 8.24
CA GLU A 366 -3.86 10.98 9.35
C GLU A 366 -5.17 10.36 8.84
N VAL A 367 -5.68 10.79 7.69
CA VAL A 367 -6.85 10.21 7.02
C VAL A 367 -6.54 8.82 6.47
N LEU A 368 -5.35 8.54 5.93
CA LEU A 368 -4.93 7.18 5.55
C LEU A 368 -4.62 6.28 6.75
N LEU A 369 -4.29 6.87 7.91
CA LEU A 369 -4.08 6.19 9.18
C LEU A 369 -5.40 6.06 9.99
N HIS A 370 -6.46 6.80 9.66
CA HIS A 370 -7.76 6.80 10.35
C HIS A 370 -8.92 6.24 9.50
N GLU A 371 -8.88 6.38 8.18
CA GLU A 371 -9.72 5.62 7.26
C GLU A 371 -9.13 4.21 7.20
N LYS A 372 -9.72 3.34 8.02
CA LYS A 372 -9.62 1.89 7.92
C LYS A 372 -10.01 1.42 6.52
N SER A 373 -9.05 1.46 5.60
CA SER A 373 -8.94 0.60 4.42
C SER A 373 -7.73 1.04 3.60
N LEU A 374 -6.55 0.50 3.91
CA LEU A 374 -5.49 0.42 2.91
C LEU A 374 -5.96 -0.58 1.83
N PRO A 375 -6.08 -0.21 0.54
CA PRO A 375 -6.43 -1.14 -0.53
C PRO A 375 -5.37 -2.24 -0.81
N GLY A 376 -4.38 -2.40 0.07
CA GLY A 376 -3.25 -3.33 -0.08
C GLY A 376 -3.22 -4.47 0.93
N GLN A 377 -3.99 -4.43 2.03
CA GLN A 377 -4.02 -5.51 3.02
C GLN A 377 -4.53 -6.83 2.42
N ASP A 378 -5.45 -6.74 1.47
CA ASP A 378 -5.99 -7.89 0.76
C ASP A 378 -4.98 -8.52 -0.23
N HIS A 379 -4.09 -7.74 -0.86
CA HIS A 379 -3.27 -8.27 -1.95
C HIS A 379 -2.16 -9.21 -1.46
N ILE A 380 -1.41 -8.85 -0.41
CA ILE A 380 -0.28 -9.67 0.08
C ILE A 380 -0.80 -10.91 0.79
N LEU A 381 -1.84 -10.79 1.64
CA LEU A 381 -2.45 -11.94 2.29
C LEU A 381 -3.15 -12.86 1.28
N ARG A 382 -3.86 -12.32 0.27
CA ARG A 382 -4.36 -13.16 -0.83
C ARG A 382 -3.23 -13.76 -1.64
N THR A 383 -2.14 -13.04 -1.90
CA THR A 383 -1.01 -13.59 -2.67
C THR A 383 -0.34 -14.72 -1.90
N LEU A 384 -0.05 -14.54 -0.61
CA LEU A 384 0.51 -15.57 0.25
C LEU A 384 -0.45 -16.74 0.43
N SER A 385 -1.75 -16.48 0.62
CA SER A 385 -2.80 -17.51 0.68
C SER A 385 -2.88 -18.30 -0.63
N VAL A 386 -2.92 -17.62 -1.78
CA VAL A 386 -2.91 -18.25 -3.11
C VAL A 386 -1.63 -19.04 -3.35
N LEU A 387 -0.46 -18.53 -2.98
CA LEU A 387 0.81 -19.24 -3.09
C LEU A 387 0.84 -20.47 -2.18
N ARG A 388 0.30 -20.38 -0.96
CA ARG A 388 0.19 -21.49 -0.01
C ARG A 388 -0.80 -22.55 -0.51
N THR A 389 -1.98 -22.15 -0.99
CA THR A 389 -2.96 -23.07 -1.60
C THR A 389 -2.36 -23.77 -2.83
N LYS A 390 -1.63 -23.06 -3.69
CA LYS A 390 -0.91 -23.65 -4.82
C LYS A 390 0.16 -24.64 -4.35
N ALA A 391 1.00 -24.26 -3.38
CA ALA A 391 2.04 -25.12 -2.83
C ALA A 391 1.45 -26.40 -2.23
N ASN A 392 0.39 -26.29 -1.42
CA ASN A 392 -0.32 -27.43 -0.84
C ASN A 392 -0.92 -28.33 -1.93
N PHE A 393 -1.59 -27.77 -2.94
CA PHE A 393 -2.14 -28.55 -4.06
C PHE A 393 -1.06 -29.35 -4.78
N PHE A 394 0.11 -28.76 -5.06
CA PHE A 394 1.20 -29.50 -5.70
C PHE A 394 1.82 -30.54 -4.78
N ALA A 395 1.94 -30.26 -3.48
CA ALA A 395 2.50 -31.21 -2.50
C ALA A 395 1.56 -32.42 -2.25
N GLU A 396 0.25 -32.21 -2.20
CA GLU A 396 -0.75 -33.28 -2.03
C GLU A 396 -0.83 -34.21 -3.25
N ASN A 397 -0.61 -33.66 -4.45
CA ASN A 397 -0.69 -34.43 -5.69
C ASN A 397 0.66 -35.01 -6.14
N ALA A 398 1.76 -34.65 -5.48
CA ALA A 398 3.08 -35.18 -5.76
C ALA A 398 3.21 -36.60 -5.19
N ARG A 399 3.43 -37.58 -6.07
CA ARG A 399 3.71 -38.98 -5.68
C ARG A 399 5.21 -39.21 -5.45
N CYS A 400 5.80 -38.37 -4.62
CA CYS A 400 7.21 -38.41 -4.30
C CYS A 400 7.47 -37.79 -2.93
N VAL A 401 8.61 -38.10 -2.33
CA VAL A 401 9.02 -37.50 -1.05
C VAL A 401 9.34 -36.03 -1.30
N GLN A 402 8.73 -35.13 -0.52
CA GLN A 402 9.09 -33.73 -0.49
C GLN A 402 9.27 -33.28 0.96
N PHE A 403 10.19 -32.34 1.17
CA PHE A 403 10.40 -31.73 2.47
C PHE A 403 10.83 -30.26 2.35
N ASP A 404 10.50 -29.48 3.37
CA ASP A 404 10.92 -28.09 3.57
C ASP A 404 11.68 -28.01 4.90
N TYR A 405 12.85 -27.38 4.90
CA TYR A 405 13.68 -27.15 6.06
C TYR A 405 13.88 -25.66 6.31
N ASN A 406 13.63 -25.23 7.54
CA ASN A 406 13.84 -23.86 7.98
C ASN A 406 15.06 -23.75 8.90
N GLU A 407 16.10 -23.02 8.49
CA GLU A 407 17.37 -22.89 9.23
C GLU A 407 17.17 -22.23 10.59
N ALA A 408 16.29 -21.22 10.69
CA ALA A 408 16.11 -20.45 11.92
C ALA A 408 15.42 -21.25 13.04
N THR A 409 14.56 -22.19 12.68
CA THR A 409 13.77 -22.99 13.64
C THR A 409 14.26 -24.43 13.77
N GLY A 410 15.10 -24.89 12.84
CA GLY A 410 15.49 -26.29 12.72
C GLY A 410 14.35 -27.22 12.28
N LEU A 411 13.17 -26.68 11.94
CA LEU A 411 11.99 -27.45 11.58
C LEU A 411 12.14 -28.02 10.16
N VAL A 412 11.89 -29.33 10.02
CA VAL A 412 11.66 -30.01 8.75
C VAL A 412 10.19 -30.39 8.68
N ARG A 413 9.52 -30.04 7.58
CA ARG A 413 8.16 -30.46 7.27
C ARG A 413 8.16 -31.40 6.07
N PHE A 414 7.49 -32.54 6.19
CA PHE A 414 7.33 -33.52 5.12
C PHE A 414 5.99 -33.37 4.41
N SER A 415 5.95 -33.74 3.12
CA SER A 415 4.68 -33.85 2.39
C SER A 415 3.81 -35.01 2.93
N PRO A 416 2.48 -34.95 2.78
CA PRO A 416 1.60 -36.04 3.18
C PRO A 416 2.00 -37.40 2.60
N TRP A 417 2.47 -37.42 1.35
CA TRP A 417 2.96 -38.64 0.70
C TRP A 417 4.18 -39.23 1.42
N ALA A 418 5.14 -38.38 1.82
CA ALA A 418 6.31 -38.80 2.58
C ALA A 418 5.92 -39.33 3.97
N VAL A 419 5.02 -38.66 4.68
CA VAL A 419 4.50 -39.10 5.98
C VAL A 419 3.89 -40.50 5.89
N GLU A 420 3.05 -40.73 4.87
CA GLU A 420 2.37 -42.02 4.67
C GLU A 420 3.36 -43.14 4.28
N HIS A 421 4.23 -42.90 3.30
CA HIS A 421 5.02 -43.97 2.69
C HIS A 421 6.40 -44.15 3.35
N MET A 422 6.99 -43.11 3.95
CA MET A 422 8.23 -43.23 4.75
C MET A 422 7.95 -43.47 6.24
N GLN A 423 6.71 -43.34 6.70
CA GLN A 423 6.32 -43.44 8.11
C GLN A 423 7.08 -42.44 9.02
N VAL A 424 7.33 -41.25 8.50
CA VAL A 424 7.99 -40.13 9.20
C VAL A 424 6.94 -39.19 9.80
N PRO A 425 7.24 -38.44 10.87
CA PRO A 425 6.33 -37.41 11.35
C PRO A 425 6.15 -36.29 10.31
N GLU A 426 5.00 -35.63 10.31
CA GLU A 426 4.74 -34.48 9.43
C GLU A 426 5.75 -33.35 9.67
N GLU A 427 6.13 -33.16 10.93
CA GLU A 427 7.08 -32.15 11.37
C GLU A 427 8.10 -32.78 12.32
N LEU A 428 9.36 -32.41 12.17
CA LEU A 428 10.44 -32.78 13.09
C LEU A 428 11.44 -31.64 13.26
N HIS A 429 12.15 -31.62 14.38
CA HIS A 429 13.22 -30.65 14.64
C HIS A 429 14.60 -31.30 14.51
N LEU A 430 15.45 -30.73 13.64
CA LEU A 430 16.87 -31.08 13.57
C LEU A 430 17.69 -30.13 14.46
N PRO A 431 18.75 -30.63 15.14
CA PRO A 431 19.31 -31.98 15.02
C PRO A 431 18.68 -33.03 15.96
N ASP A 432 17.80 -32.64 16.87
CA ASP A 432 17.36 -33.47 18.00
C ASP A 432 16.56 -34.72 17.59
N GLU A 433 15.82 -34.65 16.48
CA GLU A 433 14.94 -35.71 16.00
C GLU A 433 15.42 -36.35 14.68
N ALA A 434 16.72 -36.25 14.38
CA ALA A 434 17.30 -36.74 13.12
C ALA A 434 16.98 -38.22 12.82
N ASP A 435 16.93 -39.05 13.87
CA ASP A 435 16.65 -40.49 13.77
C ASP A 435 15.22 -40.79 13.28
N ARG A 436 14.31 -39.82 13.39
CA ARG A 436 12.89 -39.94 12.98
C ARG A 436 12.65 -39.46 11.55
N SER A 437 13.67 -38.94 10.87
CA SER A 437 13.55 -38.34 9.54
C SER A 437 13.40 -39.33 8.40
N GLY A 438 13.57 -40.62 8.65
CA GLY A 438 13.60 -41.66 7.63
C GLY A 438 14.86 -41.64 6.75
N PHE A 439 15.72 -40.63 6.88
CA PHE A 439 17.04 -40.59 6.26
C PHE A 439 18.08 -41.22 7.18
N ALA A 440 19.07 -41.89 6.60
CA ALA A 440 20.26 -42.28 7.36
C ALA A 440 21.01 -41.02 7.81
N ILE A 441 21.58 -41.03 9.02
CA ILE A 441 22.36 -39.89 9.56
C ILE A 441 23.47 -39.46 8.58
N ALA A 442 24.13 -40.44 7.94
CA ALA A 442 25.15 -40.17 6.92
C ALA A 442 24.59 -39.43 5.69
N ASP A 443 23.35 -39.70 5.29
CA ASP A 443 22.69 -39.00 4.19
C ASP A 443 22.23 -37.59 4.58
N ILE A 444 21.81 -37.37 5.84
CA ILE A 444 21.53 -36.04 6.38
C ILE A 444 22.80 -35.16 6.31
N ASP A 445 23.95 -35.70 6.69
CA ASP A 445 25.23 -34.97 6.60
C ASP A 445 25.67 -34.71 5.14
N ARG A 446 25.36 -35.64 4.21
CA ARG A 446 25.55 -35.42 2.77
C ARG A 446 24.67 -34.29 2.25
N ILE A 447 23.39 -34.25 2.64
CA ILE A 447 22.45 -33.16 2.31
C ILE A 447 22.99 -31.83 2.84
N ARG A 448 23.38 -31.77 4.11
CA ARG A 448 23.94 -30.57 4.75
C ARG A 448 25.18 -30.07 4.03
N THR A 449 26.08 -30.97 3.65
CA THR A 449 27.31 -30.62 2.93
C THR A 449 27.01 -30.12 1.52
N ALA A 450 26.08 -30.74 0.81
CA ALA A 450 25.65 -30.31 -0.51
C ALA A 450 25.01 -28.92 -0.48
N LEU A 451 24.11 -28.64 0.49
CA LEU A 451 23.47 -27.34 0.65
C LEU A 451 24.47 -26.24 1.03
N ARG A 452 25.45 -26.53 1.90
CA ARG A 452 26.52 -25.56 2.26
C ARG A 452 27.45 -25.21 1.10
N ALA A 453 27.51 -26.02 0.04
CA ALA A 453 28.30 -25.75 -1.15
C ALA A 453 27.56 -24.88 -2.19
N THR A 454 26.27 -24.59 -1.97
CA THR A 454 25.46 -23.75 -2.86
C THR A 454 25.73 -22.25 -2.64
N THR A 455 25.30 -21.43 -3.59
CA THR A 455 25.33 -19.96 -3.50
C THR A 455 24.01 -19.37 -3.99
N VAL A 456 23.78 -18.07 -3.78
CA VAL A 456 22.59 -17.37 -4.32
C VAL A 456 22.44 -17.56 -5.84
N ASP A 457 23.55 -17.49 -6.59
CA ASP A 457 23.53 -17.69 -8.05
C ASP A 457 23.40 -19.17 -8.47
N ARG A 458 23.70 -20.11 -7.56
CA ARG A 458 23.66 -21.56 -7.80
C ARG A 458 23.07 -22.28 -6.58
N PRO A 459 21.75 -22.18 -6.35
CA PRO A 459 21.12 -22.68 -5.13
C PRO A 459 20.82 -24.19 -5.17
N HIS A 460 20.99 -24.86 -6.31
CA HIS A 460 20.57 -26.24 -6.48
C HIS A 460 21.69 -27.25 -6.21
N ALA A 461 21.33 -28.39 -5.63
CA ALA A 461 22.21 -29.54 -5.47
C ALA A 461 21.44 -30.85 -5.72
N GLU A 462 22.14 -31.89 -6.15
CA GLU A 462 21.56 -33.20 -6.46
C GLU A 462 22.33 -34.32 -5.79
N LEU A 463 21.61 -35.33 -5.30
CA LEU A 463 22.16 -36.49 -4.61
C LEU A 463 21.39 -37.75 -5.01
N SER A 464 22.00 -38.91 -4.77
CA SER A 464 21.30 -40.20 -4.79
C SER A 464 21.44 -40.87 -3.44
N MET A 465 20.32 -41.34 -2.92
CA MET A 465 20.24 -42.02 -1.62
C MET A 465 19.12 -43.06 -1.60
N LEU A 466 19.19 -43.93 -0.61
CA LEU A 466 18.28 -45.05 -0.42
C LEU A 466 17.25 -44.64 0.63
N LEU A 467 15.96 -44.58 0.26
CA LEU A 467 14.89 -44.15 1.16
C LEU A 467 13.99 -45.34 1.51
N PRO A 468 13.53 -45.46 2.78
CA PRO A 468 12.55 -46.47 3.17
C PRO A 468 11.16 -46.02 2.69
N ILE A 469 10.62 -46.69 1.66
CA ILE A 469 9.28 -46.47 1.11
C ILE A 469 8.48 -47.77 1.29
N ASP A 470 7.34 -47.70 1.98
CA ASP A 470 6.44 -48.83 2.25
C ASP A 470 7.16 -50.04 2.90
N GLY A 471 8.16 -49.75 3.73
CA GLY A 471 8.98 -50.77 4.40
C GLY A 471 10.10 -51.38 3.56
N GLU A 472 10.30 -50.94 2.31
CA GLU A 472 11.39 -51.36 1.43
C GLU A 472 12.36 -50.22 1.13
N LEU A 473 13.65 -50.53 1.06
CA LEU A 473 14.66 -49.55 0.70
C LEU A 473 14.75 -49.38 -0.81
N ARG A 474 14.51 -48.16 -1.31
CA ARG A 474 14.47 -47.83 -2.74
C ARG A 474 15.38 -46.66 -3.09
N TRP A 475 16.06 -46.75 -4.23
CA TRP A 475 16.89 -45.65 -4.74
C TRP A 475 16.04 -44.47 -5.20
N HIS A 476 16.41 -43.29 -4.73
CA HIS A 476 15.82 -42.03 -5.14
C HIS A 476 16.89 -41.04 -5.60
N HIS A 477 16.55 -40.28 -6.63
CA HIS A 477 17.25 -39.07 -7.02
C HIS A 477 16.67 -37.89 -6.24
N VAL A 478 17.50 -37.24 -5.43
CA VAL A 478 17.12 -36.15 -4.54
C VAL A 478 17.63 -34.83 -5.09
N SER A 479 16.70 -33.96 -5.47
CA SER A 479 16.97 -32.59 -5.88
C SER A 479 16.73 -31.66 -4.69
N LEU A 480 17.67 -30.76 -4.44
CA LEU A 480 17.67 -29.82 -3.32
C LEU A 480 17.78 -28.40 -3.87
N CYS A 481 17.10 -27.45 -3.23
CA CYS A 481 17.24 -26.03 -3.48
C CYS A 481 17.45 -25.28 -2.17
N ALA A 482 18.60 -24.62 -2.04
CA ALA A 482 18.93 -23.74 -0.93
C ALA A 482 18.19 -22.41 -1.07
N LEU A 483 17.56 -21.97 0.03
CA LEU A 483 16.86 -20.71 0.13
C LEU A 483 17.78 -19.68 0.80
N TRP A 484 17.86 -18.49 0.20
CA TRP A 484 18.69 -17.38 0.65
C TRP A 484 17.83 -16.14 0.87
N SER A 485 18.18 -15.33 1.88
CA SER A 485 17.57 -14.02 2.09
C SER A 485 18.07 -13.00 1.07
N ASP A 486 17.28 -11.96 0.81
CA ASP A 486 17.69 -10.80 0.01
C ASP A 486 18.61 -9.80 0.77
N GLU A 487 19.08 -10.16 1.97
CA GLU A 487 20.01 -9.34 2.77
C GLU A 487 21.42 -9.26 2.16
N ILE A 488 22.21 -8.26 2.58
CA ILE A 488 23.61 -8.08 2.15
C ILE A 488 24.52 -8.08 3.40
N PRO A 489 25.33 -9.14 3.63
CA PRO A 489 25.47 -10.35 2.82
C PRO A 489 24.26 -11.30 2.93
N PRO A 490 23.98 -12.11 1.90
CA PRO A 490 22.85 -13.03 1.90
C PRO A 490 23.04 -14.14 2.93
N LEU A 491 21.99 -14.38 3.71
CA LEU A 491 21.94 -15.43 4.73
C LEU A 491 21.21 -16.66 4.17
N TYR A 492 21.72 -17.85 4.49
CA TYR A 492 21.01 -19.09 4.24
C TYR A 492 19.82 -19.18 5.21
N ILE A 493 18.60 -19.36 4.67
CA ILE A 493 17.36 -19.34 5.47
C ILE A 493 16.68 -20.71 5.53
N GLY A 494 17.07 -21.65 4.67
CA GLY A 494 16.46 -22.97 4.63
C GLY A 494 16.74 -23.70 3.32
N ALA A 495 16.05 -24.82 3.12
CA ALA A 495 16.10 -25.56 1.86
C ALA A 495 14.80 -26.32 1.61
N VAL A 496 14.47 -26.53 0.35
CA VAL A 496 13.43 -27.47 -0.07
C VAL A 496 14.06 -28.65 -0.80
N GLY A 497 13.49 -29.83 -0.63
CA GLY A 497 13.97 -31.06 -1.24
C GLY A 497 12.85 -31.89 -1.85
N GLN A 498 13.16 -32.58 -2.94
CA GLN A 498 12.28 -33.56 -3.58
C GLN A 498 13.07 -34.81 -3.95
N ALA A 499 12.57 -35.99 -3.56
CA ALA A 499 13.16 -37.28 -3.92
C ALA A 499 12.24 -38.06 -4.85
N ASN A 500 12.68 -38.26 -6.10
CA ASN A 500 11.97 -39.06 -7.09
C ASN A 500 12.58 -40.46 -7.19
N PRO A 501 11.77 -41.53 -7.32
CA PRO A 501 12.29 -42.88 -7.50
C PRO A 501 13.13 -42.95 -8.79
N VAL A 502 14.24 -43.69 -8.73
CA VAL A 502 15.15 -43.92 -9.87
C VAL A 502 14.58 -44.94 -10.85
#